data_AF-A0A524RN62-F1
#
_entry.id   AF-A0A524RN62-F1
#
_cell.length_a   1.000
_cell.length_b   1.000
_cell.length_c   1.000
_cell.angle_alpha   90.00
_cell.angle_beta   90.00
_cell.angle_gamma   90.00
#
_symmetry.space_group_name_H-M   'P 1'
#
loop_
_entity.id
_entity.type
_entity.pdbx_description
1 polymer ?
#
loop_
_entity_poly.entity_id
_entity_poly.type
_entity_poly.pdbx_seq_one_letter_code
_entity_poly.pdbx_strand_id
1 'polypeptide(L)'
;MISLIEALNFRSLRYVRQTLQPFQVLIGPNGSGKSTFLDVPSLLGHLVEVGVEQHNTSRFQQWIAHLQEALPEFQTLKTALRQEDRHRYLTARLGEGVLLPSWLLSDGTLRLLALTLLAYVEDLSGSYLIEEPENGIHPKAMETVFQSLASVYAAQILCATHSPVLLSLAKPSQLLCFAKTEDGATDVIQGDQHPALRNWQSTIELETLFATGVLG
;
A
#
# COMPACT_ATOMS: atom_id res chain seq x y z
N MET A 1 8.01 -8.97 -13.89
CA MET A 1 7.35 -9.34 -12.62
C MET A 1 8.29 -10.27 -11.87
N ILE A 2 8.59 -9.98 -10.60
CA ILE A 2 9.45 -10.85 -9.79
C ILE A 2 8.59 -12.02 -9.34
N SER A 3 8.88 -13.22 -9.82
CA SER A 3 8.14 -14.43 -9.45
C SER A 3 8.77 -15.19 -8.29
N LEU A 4 10.04 -14.90 -7.97
CA LEU A 4 10.84 -15.56 -6.96
C LEU A 4 11.82 -14.56 -6.36
N ILE A 5 11.81 -14.40 -5.04
CA ILE A 5 12.91 -13.76 -4.30
C ILE A 5 13.74 -14.89 -3.69
N GLU A 6 15.02 -14.90 -4.00
CA GLU A 6 16.01 -15.80 -3.41
C GLU A 6 17.17 -14.98 -2.87
N ALA A 7 17.45 -15.08 -1.57
CA ALA A 7 18.59 -14.39 -0.95
C ALA A 7 19.31 -15.36 -0.01
N LEU A 8 20.64 -15.41 -0.15
CA LEU A 8 21.55 -16.24 0.65
C LEU A 8 22.55 -15.30 1.35
N ASN A 9 22.63 -15.37 2.67
CA ASN A 9 23.56 -14.61 3.52
C ASN A 9 23.53 -13.08 3.31
N PHE A 10 22.34 -12.48 3.23
CA PHE A 10 22.16 -11.03 3.10
C PHE A 10 21.60 -10.41 4.39
N ARG A 11 22.40 -9.58 5.07
CA ARG A 11 22.06 -9.01 6.39
C ARG A 11 21.64 -10.10 7.39
N SER A 12 20.41 -10.06 7.92
CA SER A 12 19.87 -11.07 8.84
C SER A 12 19.26 -12.29 8.13
N LEU A 13 19.20 -12.30 6.79
CA LEU A 13 18.65 -13.39 6.00
C LEU A 13 19.72 -14.45 5.72
N ARG A 14 19.59 -15.64 6.33
CA ARG A 14 20.48 -16.80 6.08
C ARG A 14 20.24 -17.39 4.70
N TYR A 15 19.01 -17.83 4.43
CA TYR A 15 18.57 -18.26 3.12
C TYR A 15 17.06 -18.12 3.05
N VAL A 16 16.54 -17.34 2.10
CA VAL A 16 15.12 -17.22 1.82
C VAL A 16 14.90 -17.49 0.34
N ARG A 17 13.88 -18.27 0.01
CA ARG A 17 13.46 -18.53 -1.36
C ARG A 17 11.93 -18.55 -1.39
N GLN A 18 11.31 -17.47 -1.82
CA GLN A 18 9.86 -17.32 -1.80
C GLN A 18 9.29 -16.87 -3.13
N THR A 19 8.24 -17.57 -3.57
CA THR A 19 7.48 -17.20 -4.76
C THR A 19 6.52 -16.06 -4.43
N LEU A 20 6.46 -15.05 -5.28
CA LEU A 20 5.63 -13.87 -5.04
C LEU A 20 4.37 -13.88 -5.90
N GLN A 21 3.28 -13.40 -5.31
CA GLN A 21 2.02 -13.13 -6.02
C GLN A 21 2.01 -11.73 -6.64
N PRO A 22 1.04 -11.41 -7.53
CA PRO A 22 0.83 -10.05 -8.02
C PRO A 22 0.49 -9.04 -6.90
N PHE A 23 -0.10 -9.51 -5.79
CA PHE A 23 -0.29 -8.69 -4.58
C PHE A 23 0.18 -9.49 -3.36
N GLN A 24 1.15 -8.96 -2.62
CA GLN A 24 1.81 -9.61 -1.48
C GLN A 24 1.90 -8.63 -0.31
N VAL A 25 1.72 -9.11 0.91
CA VAL A 25 1.90 -8.31 2.13
C VAL A 25 3.08 -8.89 2.94
N LEU A 26 4.06 -8.04 3.29
CA LEU A 26 5.24 -8.34 4.10
C LEU A 26 4.99 -7.90 5.56
N ILE A 27 5.27 -8.73 6.55
CA ILE A 27 5.03 -8.41 7.96
C ILE A 27 6.21 -8.87 8.80
N GLY A 28 6.72 -8.05 9.73
CA GLY A 28 7.75 -8.48 10.67
C GLY A 28 8.33 -7.33 11.49
N PRO A 29 9.05 -7.55 12.59
CA PRO A 29 9.50 -6.49 13.53
C PRO A 29 10.36 -5.37 12.88
N ASN A 30 10.35 -4.17 13.48
CA ASN A 30 11.16 -3.02 13.04
C ASN A 30 12.65 -3.41 12.90
N GLY A 31 13.28 -3.00 11.79
CA GLY A 31 14.70 -3.32 11.50
C GLY A 31 14.97 -4.64 10.79
N SER A 32 13.94 -5.39 10.34
CA SER A 32 14.11 -6.63 9.56
C SER A 32 14.50 -6.44 8.08
N GLY A 33 14.74 -5.20 7.64
CA GLY A 33 15.11 -4.88 6.26
C GLY A 33 13.94 -4.57 5.32
N LYS A 34 12.74 -4.33 5.83
CA LYS A 34 11.58 -3.83 5.06
C LYS A 34 11.84 -2.43 4.47
N SER A 35 12.51 -1.59 5.27
CA SER A 35 12.80 -0.13 5.18
C SER A 35 13.66 0.36 4.03
N THR A 36 13.74 -0.35 2.91
CA THR A 36 14.57 0.09 1.80
C THR A 36 13.86 -0.17 0.48
N PHE A 37 12.75 0.55 0.21
CA PHE A 37 12.39 1.11 -1.11
C PHE A 37 10.93 1.62 -1.10
N LEU A 38 10.66 2.93 -1.11
CA LEU A 38 9.71 3.60 -2.02
C LEU A 38 9.49 5.09 -1.70
N ASP A 39 9.20 5.84 -2.75
CA ASP A 39 9.04 7.29 -2.77
C ASP A 39 7.66 7.64 -3.36
N VAL A 40 6.62 7.67 -2.51
CA VAL A 40 5.27 8.19 -2.82
C VAL A 40 5.28 9.58 -3.50
N PRO A 41 6.22 10.51 -3.17
CA PRO A 41 6.37 11.78 -3.88
C PRO A 41 6.66 11.65 -5.37
N SER A 42 7.41 10.62 -5.80
CA SER A 42 7.77 10.41 -7.21
C SER A 42 6.55 10.03 -8.07
N LEU A 43 5.62 9.24 -7.53
CA LEU A 43 4.35 8.92 -8.19
C LEU A 43 3.46 10.16 -8.35
N LEU A 44 3.28 10.94 -7.28
CA LEU A 44 2.53 12.18 -7.32
C LEU A 44 3.19 13.22 -8.25
N GLY A 45 4.51 13.26 -8.32
CA GLY A 45 5.26 14.10 -9.25
C GLY A 45 4.98 13.79 -10.72
N HIS A 46 4.96 12.50 -11.09
CA HIS A 46 4.61 12.08 -12.45
C HIS A 46 3.17 12.48 -12.83
N LEU A 47 2.25 12.35 -11.88
CA LEU A 47 0.83 12.71 -12.07
C LEU A 47 0.61 14.22 -12.20
N VAL A 48 1.40 15.01 -11.48
CA VAL A 48 1.45 16.48 -11.62
C VAL A 48 1.99 16.89 -12.98
N GLU A 49 2.94 16.14 -13.52
CA GLU A 49 3.55 16.39 -14.82
C GLU A 49 2.62 16.03 -15.99
N VAL A 50 1.94 14.88 -15.90
CA VAL A 50 1.09 14.31 -16.95
C VAL A 50 -0.35 14.84 -16.92
N GLY A 51 -0.88 15.24 -15.77
CA GLY A 51 -2.27 15.71 -15.64
C GLY A 51 -3.26 14.55 -15.59
N VAL A 52 -3.60 14.12 -14.38
CA VAL A 52 -4.44 12.94 -14.10
C VAL A 52 -5.82 13.02 -14.77
N GLU A 53 -6.35 14.22 -14.96
CA GLU A 53 -7.65 14.44 -15.58
C GLU A 53 -7.70 14.26 -17.11
N GLN A 54 -6.54 14.26 -17.80
CA GLN A 54 -6.49 14.45 -19.26
C GLN A 54 -6.38 13.15 -20.06
N HIS A 55 -5.91 12.05 -19.44
CA HIS A 55 -5.52 10.85 -20.18
C HIS A 55 -6.58 9.74 -20.17
N ASN A 56 -7.45 9.67 -19.15
CA ASN A 56 -8.59 8.76 -19.15
C ASN A 56 -9.70 9.22 -18.19
N THR A 57 -10.68 9.97 -18.73
CA THR A 57 -11.78 10.51 -17.93
C THR A 57 -12.60 9.43 -17.24
N SER A 58 -12.75 8.24 -17.84
CA SER A 58 -13.53 7.15 -17.25
C SER A 58 -12.85 6.56 -16.01
N ARG A 59 -11.56 6.21 -16.10
CA ARG A 59 -10.80 5.69 -14.95
C ARG A 59 -10.64 6.73 -13.86
N PHE A 60 -10.43 7.99 -14.25
CA PHE A 60 -10.38 9.09 -13.29
C PHE A 60 -11.69 9.22 -12.50
N GLN A 61 -12.86 9.18 -13.16
CA GLN A 61 -14.15 9.23 -12.46
C GLN A 61 -14.38 8.01 -11.56
N GLN A 62 -13.94 6.83 -11.97
CA GLN A 62 -13.99 5.64 -11.12
C GLN A 62 -13.09 5.78 -9.88
N TRP A 63 -11.91 6.37 -10.04
CA TRP A 63 -11.02 6.67 -8.94
C TRP A 63 -11.64 7.66 -7.95
N ILE A 64 -12.26 8.74 -8.46
CA ILE A 64 -13.01 9.68 -7.61
C ILE A 64 -14.12 8.97 -6.84
N ALA A 65 -14.91 8.12 -7.49
CA ALA A 65 -15.99 7.38 -6.84
C ALA A 65 -15.47 6.45 -5.74
N HIS A 66 -14.35 5.77 -5.98
CA HIS A 66 -13.71 4.92 -4.98
C HIS A 66 -13.15 5.72 -3.80
N LEU A 67 -12.54 6.88 -4.05
CA LEU A 67 -12.09 7.79 -2.99
C LEU A 67 -13.25 8.28 -2.11
N GLN A 68 -14.43 8.49 -2.68
CA GLN A 68 -15.62 8.93 -1.95
C GLN A 68 -16.13 7.90 -0.94
N GLU A 69 -15.74 6.62 -1.06
CA GLU A 69 -16.04 5.60 -0.06
C GLU A 69 -15.31 5.89 1.27
N ALA A 70 -14.07 6.39 1.20
CA ALA A 70 -13.26 6.76 2.35
C ALA A 70 -13.38 8.25 2.73
N LEU A 71 -13.63 9.12 1.76
CA LEU A 71 -13.66 10.57 1.89
C LEU A 71 -14.89 11.14 1.13
N PRO A 72 -16.11 11.04 1.70
CA PRO A 72 -17.36 11.38 1.00
C PRO A 72 -17.43 12.80 0.46
N GLU A 73 -16.74 13.74 1.13
CA GLU A 73 -16.64 15.11 0.67
C GLU A 73 -15.70 15.30 -0.54
N PHE A 74 -14.88 14.31 -0.93
CA PHE A 74 -13.95 14.46 -2.05
C PHE A 74 -14.69 14.59 -3.38
N GLN A 75 -14.52 15.70 -4.09
CA GLN A 75 -15.24 15.97 -5.33
C GLN A 75 -14.37 15.80 -6.58
N THR A 76 -13.15 16.33 -6.56
CA THR A 76 -12.27 16.28 -7.73
C THR A 76 -10.83 16.64 -7.37
N LEU A 77 -9.90 16.24 -8.24
CA LEU A 77 -8.49 16.63 -8.23
C LEU A 77 -8.14 17.26 -9.58
N LYS A 78 -7.35 18.33 -9.57
CA LYS A 78 -6.88 19.03 -10.78
C LYS A 78 -5.43 19.44 -10.63
N THR A 79 -4.73 19.52 -11.75
CA THR A 79 -3.43 20.19 -11.81
C THR A 79 -3.60 21.69 -12.01
N ALA A 80 -2.77 22.49 -11.34
CA ALA A 80 -2.70 23.95 -11.48
C ALA A 80 -1.24 24.38 -11.68
N LEU A 81 -1.04 25.52 -12.35
CA LEU A 81 0.27 26.12 -12.60
C LEU A 81 0.41 27.39 -11.76
N ARG A 82 1.50 27.48 -11.00
CA ARG A 82 1.88 28.72 -10.31
C ARG A 82 2.48 29.70 -11.34
N GLN A 83 1.96 30.93 -11.39
CA GLN A 83 2.36 31.89 -12.43
C GLN A 83 3.80 32.40 -12.26
N GLU A 84 4.33 32.47 -11.03
CA GLU A 84 5.66 33.05 -10.77
C GLU A 84 6.81 32.21 -11.32
N ASP A 85 6.73 30.89 -11.23
CA ASP A 85 7.83 29.97 -11.55
C ASP A 85 7.40 28.79 -12.43
N ARG A 86 6.13 28.77 -12.86
CA ARG A 86 5.54 27.71 -13.67
C ARG A 86 5.59 26.34 -13.00
N HIS A 87 5.71 26.27 -11.67
CA HIS A 87 5.60 25.02 -10.94
C HIS A 87 4.17 24.49 -11.01
N ARG A 88 4.03 23.21 -11.38
CA ARG A 88 2.75 22.50 -11.32
C ARG A 88 2.51 21.97 -9.91
N TYR A 89 1.26 22.04 -9.47
CA TYR A 89 0.82 21.50 -8.19
C TYR A 89 -0.61 20.96 -8.28
N LEU A 90 -1.01 20.15 -7.30
CA LEU A 90 -2.35 19.59 -7.24
C LEU A 90 -3.30 20.50 -6.48
N THR A 91 -4.54 20.55 -6.93
CA THR A 91 -5.66 21.19 -6.25
C THR A 91 -6.81 20.20 -6.11
N ALA A 92 -7.40 20.10 -4.92
CA ALA A 92 -8.54 19.24 -4.67
C ALA A 92 -9.76 20.08 -4.27
N ARG A 93 -10.96 19.59 -4.59
CA ARG A 93 -12.21 20.16 -4.07
C ARG A 93 -12.82 19.20 -3.06
N LEU A 94 -13.19 19.75 -1.90
CA LEU A 94 -13.92 19.05 -0.85
C LEU A 94 -15.29 19.72 -0.66
N GLY A 95 -16.37 18.95 -0.76
CA GLY A 95 -17.77 19.40 -0.68
C GLY A 95 -18.10 20.53 -1.66
N GLU A 96 -18.95 21.45 -1.23
CA GLU A 96 -19.25 22.71 -1.91
C GLU A 96 -18.14 23.77 -1.75
N GLY A 97 -16.97 23.37 -1.27
CA GLY A 97 -15.84 24.25 -0.99
C GLY A 97 -15.10 24.73 -2.24
N VAL A 98 -14.13 25.61 -1.99
CA VAL A 98 -13.19 26.08 -3.03
C VAL A 98 -12.15 25.01 -3.36
N LEU A 99 -11.46 25.18 -4.50
CA LEU A 99 -10.28 24.37 -4.82
C LEU A 99 -9.17 24.72 -3.84
N LEU A 100 -8.73 23.72 -3.08
CA LEU A 100 -7.64 23.81 -2.11
C LEU A 100 -6.37 23.26 -2.75
N PRO A 101 -5.23 23.96 -2.64
CA PRO A 101 -3.95 23.37 -3.01
C PRO A 101 -3.60 22.18 -2.11
N SER A 102 -2.82 21.24 -2.64
CA SER A 102 -2.48 20.00 -1.96
C SER A 102 -1.78 20.16 -0.61
N TRP A 103 -1.01 21.24 -0.42
CA TRP A 103 -0.35 21.53 0.86
C TRP A 103 -1.31 21.98 1.99
N LEU A 104 -2.58 22.23 1.68
CA LEU A 104 -3.63 22.43 2.69
C LEU A 104 -4.41 21.14 2.99
N LEU A 105 -4.13 20.05 2.27
CA LEU A 105 -4.70 18.74 2.57
C LEU A 105 -3.87 18.05 3.67
N SER A 106 -4.52 17.17 4.44
CA SER A 106 -3.80 16.35 5.41
C SER A 106 -2.89 15.34 4.72
N ASP A 107 -1.78 14.95 5.38
CA ASP A 107 -0.89 13.89 4.89
C ASP A 107 -1.65 12.58 4.64
N GLY A 108 -2.61 12.24 5.50
CA GLY A 108 -3.48 11.08 5.34
C GLY A 108 -4.30 11.12 4.05
N THR A 109 -4.85 12.30 3.72
CA THR A 109 -5.56 12.52 2.45
C THR A 109 -4.62 12.33 1.27
N LEU A 110 -3.44 12.94 1.28
CA LEU A 110 -2.47 12.83 0.18
C LEU A 110 -2.01 11.38 -0.03
N ARG A 111 -1.80 10.64 1.06
CA ARG A 111 -1.45 9.21 1.01
C ARG A 111 -2.60 8.36 0.49
N LEU A 112 -3.83 8.61 0.94
CA LEU A 112 -5.03 7.94 0.42
C LEU A 112 -5.14 8.15 -1.10
N LEU A 113 -4.96 9.39 -1.58
CA LEU A 113 -4.95 9.70 -3.01
C LEU A 113 -3.85 8.91 -3.73
N ALA A 114 -2.61 8.99 -3.26
CA ALA A 114 -1.47 8.37 -3.94
C ALA A 114 -1.59 6.84 -4.02
N LEU A 115 -1.95 6.19 -2.90
CA LEU A 115 -2.03 4.73 -2.82
C LEU A 115 -3.20 4.19 -3.64
N THR A 116 -4.36 4.86 -3.61
CA THR A 116 -5.53 4.39 -4.37
C THR A 116 -5.40 4.60 -5.87
N LEU A 117 -4.62 5.61 -6.28
CA LEU A 117 -4.45 5.94 -7.69
C LEU A 117 -3.70 4.87 -8.48
N LEU A 118 -2.85 4.07 -7.82
CA LEU A 118 -2.13 2.96 -8.46
C LEU A 118 -3.07 2.04 -9.24
N ALA A 119 -4.27 1.74 -8.71
CA ALA A 119 -5.25 0.90 -9.40
C ALA A 119 -5.82 1.49 -10.70
N TYR A 120 -5.66 2.80 -10.92
CA TYR A 120 -6.26 3.53 -12.04
C TYR A 120 -5.24 4.06 -13.05
N VAL A 121 -3.95 3.98 -12.74
CA VAL A 121 -2.86 4.35 -13.66
C VAL A 121 -2.86 3.39 -14.85
N GLU A 122 -2.80 3.94 -16.06
CA GLU A 122 -2.62 3.17 -17.29
C GLU A 122 -1.19 2.64 -17.40
N ASP A 123 -1.04 1.46 -17.99
CA ASP A 123 0.25 0.81 -18.21
C ASP A 123 1.11 0.64 -16.95
N LEU A 124 0.47 0.62 -15.77
CA LEU A 124 1.14 0.32 -14.51
C LEU A 124 1.78 -1.06 -14.62
N SER A 125 3.11 -1.09 -14.50
CA SER A 125 3.91 -2.30 -14.65
C SER A 125 5.12 -2.27 -13.72
N GLY A 126 5.72 -3.43 -13.48
CA GLY A 126 6.84 -3.56 -12.54
C GLY A 126 6.40 -4.01 -11.16
N SER A 127 7.24 -3.71 -10.15
CA SER A 127 7.03 -4.10 -8.76
C SER A 127 7.11 -2.87 -7.85
N TYR A 128 6.14 -2.70 -6.96
CA TYR A 128 6.01 -1.58 -6.03
C TYR A 128 6.07 -2.11 -4.60
N LEU A 129 6.93 -1.53 -3.76
CA LEU A 129 7.09 -1.90 -2.35
C LEU A 129 6.53 -0.81 -1.42
N ILE A 130 5.34 -0.97 -0.90
CA ILE A 130 4.69 0.03 -0.06
C ILE A 130 4.96 -0.29 1.41
N GLU A 131 5.59 0.63 2.14
CA GLU A 131 5.85 0.46 3.56
C GLU A 131 4.89 1.28 4.41
N GLU A 132 4.36 0.64 5.45
CA GLU A 132 3.45 1.20 6.44
C GLU A 132 2.34 2.07 5.79
N PRO A 133 1.57 1.54 4.81
CA PRO A 133 0.49 2.30 4.17
C PRO A 133 -0.55 2.80 5.16
N GLU A 134 -0.65 2.18 6.34
CA GLU A 134 -1.47 2.62 7.45
C GLU A 134 -1.10 4.00 8.02
N ASN A 135 0.15 4.41 7.87
CA ASN A 135 0.64 5.60 8.56
C ASN A 135 -0.08 6.85 8.10
N GLY A 136 -0.66 7.58 9.06
CA GLY A 136 -1.35 8.84 8.82
C GLY A 136 -2.73 8.70 8.15
N ILE A 137 -3.15 7.49 7.77
CA ILE A 137 -4.47 7.25 7.18
C ILE A 137 -5.43 6.79 8.28
N HIS A 138 -6.65 7.32 8.27
CA HIS A 138 -7.67 6.91 9.21
C HIS A 138 -8.04 5.43 9.01
N PRO A 139 -8.21 4.62 10.08
CA PRO A 139 -8.49 3.18 9.95
C PRO A 139 -9.65 2.82 9.01
N LYS A 140 -10.74 3.60 9.03
CA LYS A 140 -11.89 3.42 8.11
C LYS A 140 -11.53 3.59 6.62
N ALA A 141 -10.55 4.43 6.29
CA ALA A 141 -10.08 4.63 4.92
C ALA A 141 -9.07 3.57 4.48
N MET A 142 -8.57 2.75 5.42
CA MET A 142 -7.59 1.71 5.13
C MET A 142 -8.15 0.58 4.29
N GLU A 143 -9.44 0.28 4.45
CA GLU A 143 -10.12 -0.71 3.64
C GLU A 143 -10.12 -0.31 2.15
N THR A 144 -10.44 0.95 1.84
CA THR A 144 -10.37 1.51 0.49
C THR A 144 -8.95 1.43 -0.09
N VAL A 145 -7.93 1.74 0.71
CA VAL A 145 -6.52 1.59 0.30
C VAL A 145 -6.21 0.14 -0.02
N PHE A 146 -6.56 -0.79 0.87
CA PHE A 146 -6.31 -2.22 0.68
C PHE A 146 -6.99 -2.75 -0.58
N GLN A 147 -8.28 -2.47 -0.75
CA GLN A 147 -9.06 -2.90 -1.90
C GLN A 147 -8.47 -2.35 -3.21
N SER A 148 -8.05 -1.08 -3.21
CA SER A 148 -7.37 -0.49 -4.36
C SER A 148 -6.10 -1.25 -4.71
N LEU A 149 -5.18 -1.40 -3.76
CA LEU A 149 -3.89 -2.05 -4.02
C LEU A 149 -4.07 -3.54 -4.41
N ALA A 150 -5.01 -4.25 -3.78
CA ALA A 150 -5.34 -5.64 -4.09
C ALA A 150 -5.98 -5.84 -5.48
N SER A 151 -6.56 -4.78 -6.06
CA SER A 151 -7.14 -4.78 -7.41
C SER A 151 -6.11 -4.53 -8.53
N VAL A 152 -4.85 -4.23 -8.18
CA VAL A 152 -3.77 -4.06 -9.16
C VAL A 152 -3.31 -5.42 -9.66
N TYR A 153 -3.66 -5.77 -10.90
CA TYR A 153 -3.26 -7.03 -11.53
C TYR A 153 -2.10 -6.89 -12.53
N ALA A 154 -1.90 -5.69 -13.09
CA ALA A 154 -0.91 -5.43 -14.14
C ALA A 154 0.53 -5.22 -13.59
N ALA A 155 0.64 -4.93 -12.30
CA ALA A 155 1.89 -4.76 -11.57
C ALA A 155 1.90 -5.63 -10.32
N GLN A 156 3.08 -5.81 -9.74
CA GLN A 156 3.26 -6.48 -8.46
C GLN A 156 3.29 -5.46 -7.32
N ILE A 157 2.45 -5.63 -6.31
CA ILE A 157 2.48 -4.81 -5.10
C ILE A 157 2.96 -5.65 -3.92
N LEU A 158 4.01 -5.20 -3.24
CA LEU A 158 4.53 -5.75 -2.00
C LEU A 158 4.24 -4.74 -0.89
N CYS A 159 3.48 -5.10 0.14
CA CYS A 159 3.04 -4.17 1.18
C CYS A 159 3.61 -4.56 2.54
N ALA A 160 4.59 -3.82 3.05
CA ALA A 160 5.09 -4.00 4.40
C ALA A 160 4.18 -3.32 5.43
N THR A 161 3.60 -4.06 6.37
CA THR A 161 2.66 -3.49 7.35
C THR A 161 2.79 -4.11 8.73
N HIS A 162 2.47 -3.29 9.74
CA HIS A 162 2.26 -3.71 11.13
C HIS A 162 0.80 -3.50 11.55
N SER A 163 -0.04 -2.99 10.65
CA SER A 163 -1.43 -2.65 10.91
C SER A 163 -2.29 -3.88 11.06
N PRO A 164 -2.90 -4.09 12.23
CA PRO A 164 -3.84 -5.18 12.41
C PRO A 164 -5.06 -5.09 11.48
N VAL A 165 -5.44 -3.86 11.10
CA VAL A 165 -6.53 -3.59 10.14
C VAL A 165 -6.21 -4.15 8.76
N LEU A 166 -4.96 -4.04 8.29
CA LEU A 166 -4.59 -4.62 7.00
C LEU A 166 -4.48 -6.14 7.06
N LEU A 167 -4.05 -6.68 8.21
CA LEU A 167 -4.00 -8.12 8.43
C LEU A 167 -5.38 -8.75 8.38
N SER A 168 -6.39 -8.11 8.98
CA SER A 168 -7.77 -8.65 9.00
C SER A 168 -8.43 -8.66 7.62
N LEU A 169 -7.99 -7.81 6.69
CA LEU A 169 -8.47 -7.75 5.31
C LEU A 169 -7.75 -8.74 4.38
N ALA A 170 -6.53 -9.17 4.73
CA ALA A 170 -5.71 -10.04 3.89
C ALA A 170 -6.07 -11.52 4.03
N LYS A 171 -5.96 -12.27 2.92
CA LYS A 171 -6.09 -13.73 2.93
C LYS A 171 -4.77 -14.38 3.38
N PRO A 172 -4.79 -15.53 4.08
CA PRO A 172 -3.57 -16.22 4.49
C PRO A 172 -2.56 -16.47 3.36
N SER A 173 -3.03 -16.77 2.14
CA SER A 173 -2.16 -16.98 0.98
C SER A 173 -1.45 -15.72 0.47
N GLN A 174 -1.92 -14.52 0.85
CA GLN A 174 -1.31 -13.22 0.52
C GLN A 174 -0.28 -12.78 1.57
N LEU A 175 -0.20 -13.46 2.71
CA LEU A 175 0.67 -13.11 3.82
C LEU A 175 2.03 -13.79 3.73
N LEU A 176 3.09 -13.02 4.00
CA LEU A 176 4.41 -13.54 4.34
C LEU A 176 4.74 -13.12 5.77
N CYS A 177 4.81 -14.08 6.68
CA CYS A 177 5.12 -13.89 8.09
C CYS A 177 6.63 -13.99 8.31
N PHE A 178 7.25 -12.92 8.80
CA PHE A 178 8.68 -12.91 9.13
C PHE A 178 8.85 -13.04 10.64
N ALA A 179 9.58 -14.07 11.07
CA ALA A 179 9.88 -14.32 12.48
C ALA A 179 11.40 -14.36 12.72
N LYS A 180 11.83 -14.09 13.96
CA LYS A 180 13.23 -14.32 14.36
C LYS A 180 13.39 -15.71 14.96
N THR A 181 14.33 -16.50 14.43
CA THR A 181 14.75 -17.77 15.04
C THR A 181 15.55 -17.52 16.32
N GLU A 182 15.66 -18.52 17.19
CA GLU A 182 16.47 -18.46 18.43
C GLU A 182 17.93 -18.03 18.18
N ASP A 183 18.49 -18.41 17.02
CA ASP A 183 19.85 -18.04 16.59
C ASP A 183 19.98 -16.58 16.11
N GLY A 184 18.89 -15.80 16.12
CA GLY A 184 18.84 -14.42 15.63
C GLY A 184 18.69 -14.25 14.10
N ALA A 185 18.62 -15.35 13.33
CA ALA A 185 18.29 -15.30 11.90
C ALA A 185 16.80 -14.98 11.68
N THR A 186 16.45 -14.51 10.48
CA THR A 186 15.04 -14.29 10.07
C THR A 186 14.54 -15.48 9.28
N ASP A 187 13.42 -16.07 9.71
CA ASP A 187 12.65 -17.07 8.97
C ASP A 187 11.42 -16.43 8.34
N VAL A 188 10.99 -16.94 7.18
CA VAL A 188 9.85 -16.40 6.43
C VAL A 188 8.94 -17.54 6.01
N ILE A 189 7.72 -17.54 6.54
CA ILE A 189 6.72 -18.57 6.28
C ILE A 189 5.51 -17.94 5.59
N GLN A 190 4.99 -18.61 4.56
CA GLN A 190 3.75 -18.19 3.90
C GLN A 190 2.56 -18.38 4.86
N GLY A 191 1.62 -17.44 4.89
CA GLY A 191 0.55 -17.45 5.89
C GLY A 191 -0.31 -18.71 5.85
N ASP A 192 -0.57 -19.30 4.69
CA ASP A 192 -1.30 -20.58 4.56
C ASP A 192 -0.50 -21.81 5.02
N GLN A 193 0.82 -21.68 5.15
CA GLN A 193 1.73 -22.71 5.68
C GLN A 193 2.07 -22.50 7.16
N HIS A 194 1.76 -21.33 7.72
CA HIS A 194 2.09 -21.00 9.10
C HIS A 194 1.30 -21.89 10.08
N PRO A 195 1.95 -22.56 11.05
CA PRO A 195 1.28 -23.54 11.93
C PRO A 195 0.05 -22.99 12.67
N ALA A 196 0.12 -21.73 13.11
CA ALA A 196 -1.01 -21.05 13.77
C ALA A 196 -2.14 -20.66 12.82
N LEU A 197 -1.84 -20.47 11.53
CA LEU A 197 -2.80 -20.08 10.49
C LEU A 197 -3.36 -21.29 9.72
N ARG A 198 -2.65 -22.41 9.69
CA ARG A 198 -3.06 -23.65 9.02
C ARG A 198 -4.24 -24.34 9.69
N ASN A 199 -4.31 -24.25 11.01
CA ASN A 199 -5.44 -24.72 11.83
C ASN A 199 -6.34 -23.57 12.29
N TRP A 200 -6.17 -22.38 11.71
CA TRP A 200 -6.92 -21.21 12.09
C TRP A 200 -8.38 -21.38 11.72
N GLN A 201 -9.20 -21.48 12.75
CA GLN A 201 -10.63 -21.31 12.65
C GLN A 201 -10.83 -19.79 12.61
N SER A 202 -11.51 -19.28 11.59
CA SER A 202 -11.78 -17.85 11.33
C SER A 202 -12.55 -17.11 12.45
N THR A 203 -12.64 -17.70 13.63
CA THR A 203 -13.15 -17.19 14.91
C THR A 203 -12.14 -16.36 15.70
N ILE A 204 -10.82 -16.51 15.47
CA ILE A 204 -9.79 -15.68 16.11
C ILE A 204 -9.32 -14.63 15.11
N GLU A 205 -9.31 -13.35 15.44
CA GLU A 205 -8.87 -12.32 14.49
C GLU A 205 -7.35 -12.38 14.27
N LEU A 206 -6.90 -12.21 13.01
CA LEU A 206 -5.48 -12.16 12.64
C LEU A 206 -4.71 -11.10 13.43
N GLU A 207 -5.36 -9.98 13.75
CA GLU A 207 -4.88 -8.95 14.67
C GLU A 207 -4.43 -9.52 16.02
N THR A 208 -5.25 -10.38 16.61
CA THR A 208 -4.97 -10.95 17.93
C THR A 208 -3.76 -11.88 17.88
N LEU A 209 -3.61 -12.67 16.81
CA LEU A 209 -2.44 -13.54 16.61
C LEU A 209 -1.17 -12.72 16.41
N PHE A 210 -1.26 -11.59 15.72
CA PHE A 210 -0.13 -10.69 15.56
C PHE A 210 0.27 -10.01 16.87
N ALA A 211 -0.70 -9.43 17.60
CA ALA A 211 -0.47 -8.72 18.85
C ALA A 211 0.10 -9.62 19.96
N THR A 212 -0.19 -10.91 19.91
CA THR A 212 0.34 -11.91 20.85
C THR A 212 1.73 -12.45 20.47
N GLY A 213 2.30 -12.00 19.35
CA GLY A 213 3.60 -12.45 18.86
C GLY A 213 3.58 -13.84 18.25
N VAL A 214 2.42 -14.41 17.95
CA VAL A 214 2.29 -15.76 17.37
C VAL A 214 2.70 -15.77 15.89
N LEU A 215 2.63 -14.62 15.21
CA LEU A 215 2.95 -14.48 13.78
C LEU A 215 4.33 -13.87 13.49
N GLY A 216 5.16 -13.59 14.50
CA GLY A 216 6.44 -12.87 14.36
C GLY A 216 7.54 -13.34 15.29
#